data_AF-A0A1Q9XQ30-F1
#
_entry.id   AF-A0A1Q9XQ30-F1
#
_cell.length_a   1.000
_cell.length_b   1.000
_cell.length_c   1.000
_cell.angle_alpha   90.00
_cell.angle_beta   90.00
_cell.angle_gamma   90.00
#
_symmetry.space_group_name_H-M   'P 1'
#
loop_
_entity.id
_entity.type
_entity.pdbx_description
1 polymer ?
#
loop_
_entity_poly.entity_id
_entity_poly.type
_entity_poly.pdbx_seq_one_letter_code
_entity_poly.pdbx_strand_id
1 'polypeptide(L)'
;MSKPQLIEAVMFFAPDGSIDKQMFYTEFETLLDGLVKMPTLADEQVRAAYVVINGRLQIRSAVFFYLDLDEDGAPDSGWNIPLQQMAERAGRGPDLGGGPIRLACRSQCPVSWHQLHLWDPSLVPGNNDLATLRDMVRANGLGILMQEEETPAVTPERLQVASEDQWYAPETSRDMAEKLAERLSHDYRQKAAQLVRQQRERLAALAHEHQAELARAVSQSGGQLAELQGQVQTLRQALRQQQGLNQSLKSQLAEQREAQQGEREEMAVRVRAAERHARTEREILREQFDKELRARILASQSAAEQQARHREGEAAQRGAGQVLERLAAQGVVFVVFHPGAGHLTVPLLDVDRYLAGPQAYAASKCFVPESQYRQWLEHYQRPRCEGLQADGQRCDVAVERVDTPGRFVAGESNCCILHKTARLRTVG
;
A
#
# COMPACT_ATOMS: atom_id res chain seq x y z
N MET A 1 -11.40 -59.24 -48.08
CA MET A 1 -10.54 -58.84 -46.95
C MET A 1 -11.34 -57.89 -46.08
N SER A 2 -11.98 -58.41 -45.04
CA SER A 2 -12.74 -57.59 -44.09
C SER A 2 -11.75 -56.73 -43.31
N LYS A 3 -11.98 -55.41 -43.23
CA LYS A 3 -11.16 -54.55 -42.37
C LYS A 3 -11.53 -54.92 -40.94
N PRO A 4 -10.56 -55.29 -40.07
CA PRO A 4 -10.89 -55.66 -38.69
C PRO A 4 -11.60 -54.49 -38.03
N GLN A 5 -12.81 -54.70 -37.53
CA GLN A 5 -13.53 -53.69 -36.76
C GLN A 5 -12.76 -53.46 -35.46
N LEU A 6 -12.30 -52.22 -35.29
CA LEU A 6 -11.65 -51.74 -34.09
C LEU A 6 -12.61 -50.82 -33.36
N ILE A 7 -12.73 -51.01 -32.06
CA ILE A 7 -13.63 -50.25 -31.19
C ILE A 7 -12.77 -49.44 -30.23
N GLU A 8 -13.12 -48.18 -30.07
CA GLU A 8 -12.38 -47.20 -29.27
C GLU A 8 -13.16 -46.88 -28.00
N ALA A 9 -12.50 -46.99 -26.85
CA ALA A 9 -13.11 -46.78 -25.55
C ALA A 9 -12.16 -46.08 -24.58
N VAL A 10 -12.74 -45.40 -23.60
CA VAL A 10 -12.02 -44.75 -22.50
C VAL A 10 -12.46 -45.36 -21.18
N MET A 11 -11.48 -45.69 -20.33
CA MET A 11 -11.68 -46.28 -19.01
C MET A 11 -11.07 -45.39 -17.94
N PHE A 12 -11.86 -45.09 -16.90
CA PHE A 12 -11.47 -44.24 -15.77
C PHE A 12 -11.12 -45.10 -14.56
N PHE A 13 -9.94 -44.85 -13.99
CA PHE A 13 -9.44 -45.56 -12.82
C PHE A 13 -9.81 -44.81 -11.54
N ALA A 14 -10.31 -45.56 -10.57
CA ALA A 14 -10.48 -45.10 -9.21
C ALA A 14 -9.11 -44.97 -8.48
N PRO A 15 -9.07 -44.29 -7.32
CA PRO A 15 -7.87 -44.21 -6.50
C PRO A 15 -7.32 -45.58 -6.06
N ASP A 16 -8.18 -46.57 -5.91
CA ASP A 16 -7.85 -47.95 -5.50
C ASP A 16 -7.28 -48.82 -6.63
N GLY A 17 -7.22 -48.32 -7.87
CA GLY A 17 -6.74 -49.06 -9.05
C GLY A 17 -7.79 -49.89 -9.76
N SER A 18 -9.05 -49.87 -9.29
CA SER A 18 -10.18 -50.45 -10.01
C SER A 18 -10.68 -49.51 -11.12
N ILE A 19 -11.45 -50.03 -12.07
CA ILE A 19 -12.07 -49.22 -13.13
C ILE A 19 -13.48 -48.86 -12.69
N ASP A 20 -13.70 -47.58 -12.39
CA ASP A 20 -14.97 -47.06 -11.90
C ASP A 20 -15.97 -46.84 -13.03
N LYS A 21 -15.48 -46.35 -14.19
CA LYS A 21 -16.33 -46.07 -15.34
C LYS A 21 -15.65 -46.39 -16.66
N GLN A 22 -16.46 -46.81 -17.63
CA GLN A 22 -16.07 -47.04 -19.01
C GLN A 22 -17.10 -46.39 -19.94
N MET A 23 -16.64 -45.86 -21.06
CA MET A 23 -17.48 -45.24 -22.08
C MET A 23 -16.83 -45.37 -23.47
N PHE A 24 -17.62 -45.24 -24.52
CA PHE A 24 -17.10 -45.18 -25.88
C PHE A 24 -16.32 -43.90 -26.12
N TYR A 25 -15.39 -43.91 -27.07
CA TYR A 25 -14.63 -42.71 -27.41
C TYR A 25 -15.54 -41.54 -27.84
N THR A 26 -16.62 -41.82 -28.58
CA THR A 26 -17.61 -40.82 -28.97
C THR A 26 -18.33 -40.19 -27.78
N GLU A 27 -18.58 -40.96 -26.71
CA GLU A 27 -19.17 -40.44 -25.48
C GLU A 27 -18.16 -39.59 -24.71
N PHE A 28 -16.89 -39.98 -24.72
CA PHE A 28 -15.81 -39.19 -24.16
C PHE A 28 -15.60 -37.85 -24.90
N GLU A 29 -15.73 -37.81 -26.22
CA GLU A 29 -15.69 -36.56 -26.99
C GLU A 29 -16.83 -35.62 -26.56
N THR A 30 -18.04 -36.14 -26.33
CA THR A 30 -19.14 -35.31 -25.82
C THR A 30 -18.91 -34.78 -24.40
N LEU A 31 -18.12 -35.50 -23.60
CA LEU A 31 -17.69 -35.04 -22.28
C LEU A 31 -16.67 -33.90 -22.40
N LEU A 32 -15.71 -33.99 -23.34
CA LEU A 32 -14.75 -32.92 -23.65
C LEU A 32 -15.42 -31.66 -24.21
N ASP A 33 -16.49 -31.82 -24.99
CA ASP A 33 -17.29 -30.69 -25.51
C ASP A 33 -18.15 -30.02 -24.42
N GLY A 34 -18.12 -30.52 -23.17
CA GLY A 34 -18.85 -29.95 -22.04
C GLY A 34 -20.36 -30.22 -22.06
N LEU A 35 -20.83 -31.09 -22.95
CA LEU A 35 -22.25 -31.49 -23.05
C LEU A 35 -22.67 -32.42 -21.91
N VAL A 36 -21.70 -33.14 -21.32
CA VAL A 36 -21.91 -34.10 -20.21
C VAL A 36 -20.89 -33.80 -19.11
N LYS A 37 -21.35 -33.60 -17.88
CA LYS A 37 -20.52 -33.36 -16.69
C LYS A 37 -20.42 -34.62 -15.82
N MET A 38 -19.32 -34.74 -15.08
CA MET A 38 -19.00 -35.86 -14.19
C MET A 38 -18.91 -35.40 -12.72
N PRO A 39 -20.04 -35.10 -12.06
CA PRO A 39 -20.03 -34.53 -10.71
C PRO A 39 -19.47 -35.48 -9.63
N THR A 40 -19.47 -36.80 -9.88
CA THR A 40 -18.91 -37.79 -8.95
C THR A 40 -17.39 -37.69 -8.81
N LEU A 41 -16.71 -37.10 -9.80
CA LEU A 41 -15.26 -36.95 -9.89
C LEU A 41 -14.85 -35.47 -9.95
N ALA A 42 -15.70 -34.57 -9.42
CA ALA A 42 -15.45 -33.14 -9.44
C ALA A 42 -14.24 -32.77 -8.56
N ASP A 43 -13.46 -31.78 -9.01
CA ASP A 43 -12.25 -31.28 -8.34
C ASP A 43 -11.15 -32.34 -8.10
N GLU A 44 -11.11 -33.39 -8.94
CA GLU A 44 -10.10 -34.45 -8.88
C GLU A 44 -9.34 -34.62 -10.21
N GLN A 45 -8.04 -34.93 -10.10
CA GLN A 45 -7.24 -35.41 -11.22
C GLN A 45 -7.47 -36.92 -11.39
N VAL A 46 -8.20 -37.29 -12.44
CA VAL A 46 -8.56 -38.68 -12.71
C VAL A 46 -7.54 -39.34 -13.63
N ARG A 47 -7.17 -40.58 -13.29
CA ARG A 47 -6.35 -41.44 -14.16
C ARG A 47 -7.27 -42.12 -15.17
N ALA A 48 -7.00 -41.94 -16.45
CA ALA A 48 -7.76 -42.58 -17.53
C ALA A 48 -6.84 -43.35 -18.48
N ALA A 49 -7.42 -44.35 -19.17
CA ALA A 49 -6.77 -45.05 -20.26
C ALA A 49 -7.69 -45.11 -21.49
N TYR A 50 -7.15 -44.67 -22.62
CA TYR A 50 -7.76 -44.86 -23.93
C TYR A 50 -7.30 -46.20 -24.50
N VAL A 51 -8.24 -47.04 -24.94
CA VAL A 51 -7.97 -48.38 -25.45
C VAL A 51 -8.64 -48.62 -26.78
N VAL A 52 -7.92 -49.31 -27.67
CA VAL A 52 -8.46 -49.82 -28.95
C VAL A 52 -8.60 -51.32 -28.84
N ILE A 53 -9.82 -51.82 -29.01
CA ILE A 53 -10.21 -53.21 -28.79
C ILE A 53 -10.60 -53.83 -30.13
N ASN A 54 -10.13 -55.06 -30.40
CA ASN A 54 -10.55 -55.81 -31.59
C ASN A 54 -11.86 -56.59 -31.34
N GLY A 55 -12.47 -57.13 -32.40
CA GLY A 55 -13.66 -57.99 -32.31
C GLY A 55 -13.49 -59.30 -31.52
N ARG A 56 -12.34 -59.58 -30.90
CA ARG A 56 -12.12 -60.71 -29.97
C ARG A 56 -11.95 -60.28 -28.52
N LEU A 57 -12.32 -59.04 -28.18
CA LEU A 57 -12.12 -58.45 -26.85
C LEU A 57 -10.63 -58.43 -26.43
N GLN A 58 -9.72 -58.24 -27.39
CA GLN A 58 -8.30 -58.07 -27.13
C GLN A 58 -7.90 -56.62 -27.37
N ILE A 59 -7.16 -56.06 -26.40
CA ILE A 59 -6.61 -54.71 -26.49
C ILE A 59 -5.47 -54.73 -27.52
N ARG A 60 -5.55 -53.86 -28.52
CA ARG A 60 -4.49 -53.65 -29.55
C ARG A 60 -3.56 -52.51 -29.16
N SER A 61 -4.10 -51.46 -28.56
CA SER A 61 -3.31 -50.31 -28.11
C SER A 61 -3.93 -49.68 -26.86
N ALA A 62 -3.09 -49.10 -26.01
CA ALA A 62 -3.48 -48.39 -24.79
C ALA A 62 -2.66 -47.10 -24.63
N VAL A 63 -3.33 -46.01 -24.27
CA VAL A 63 -2.74 -44.71 -23.97
C VAL A 63 -3.19 -44.27 -22.58
N PHE A 64 -2.24 -44.04 -21.67
CA PHE A 64 -2.50 -43.72 -20.26
C PHE A 64 -2.33 -42.22 -20.00
N PHE A 65 -3.41 -41.52 -19.65
CA PHE A 65 -3.43 -40.06 -19.48
C PHE A 65 -4.14 -39.59 -18.22
N TYR A 66 -3.81 -38.38 -17.79
CA TYR A 66 -4.51 -37.65 -16.74
C TYR A 66 -5.58 -36.76 -17.34
N LEU A 67 -6.73 -36.70 -16.67
CA LEU A 67 -7.80 -35.76 -16.96
C LEU A 67 -8.10 -34.97 -15.69
N ASP A 68 -7.93 -33.67 -15.76
CA ASP A 68 -8.26 -32.76 -14.67
C ASP A 68 -9.71 -32.29 -14.85
N LEU A 69 -10.53 -32.49 -13.81
CA LEU A 69 -11.92 -32.07 -13.76
C LEU A 69 -12.07 -30.86 -12.84
N ASP A 70 -12.89 -29.88 -13.24
CA ASP A 70 -13.18 -28.68 -12.47
C ASP A 70 -14.21 -28.92 -11.35
N GLU A 71 -14.57 -27.86 -10.61
CA GLU A 71 -15.56 -27.89 -9.51
C GLU A 71 -16.95 -28.37 -9.96
N ASP A 72 -17.28 -28.23 -11.25
CA ASP A 72 -18.52 -28.66 -11.85
C ASP A 72 -18.44 -30.09 -12.42
N GLY A 73 -17.27 -30.73 -12.38
CA GLY A 73 -16.98 -32.01 -13.00
C GLY A 73 -16.87 -31.95 -14.53
N ALA A 74 -16.59 -30.78 -15.10
CA ALA A 74 -16.25 -30.61 -16.50
C ALA A 74 -14.73 -30.73 -16.70
N PRO A 75 -14.26 -31.31 -17.82
CA PRO A 75 -12.84 -31.41 -18.11
C PRO A 75 -12.23 -30.04 -18.38
N ASP A 76 -10.94 -29.89 -18.04
CA ASP A 76 -10.20 -28.66 -18.35
C ASP A 76 -10.30 -28.31 -19.84
N SER A 77 -10.76 -27.08 -20.12
CA SER A 77 -10.86 -26.50 -21.46
C SER A 77 -9.54 -26.46 -22.24
N GLY A 78 -8.40 -26.55 -21.54
CA GLY A 78 -7.07 -26.62 -22.14
C GLY A 78 -6.62 -28.03 -22.56
N TRP A 79 -7.41 -29.08 -22.28
CA TRP A 79 -7.04 -30.45 -22.56
C TRP A 79 -7.10 -30.75 -24.07
N ASN A 80 -5.95 -31.10 -24.66
CA ASN A 80 -5.85 -31.39 -26.10
C ASN A 80 -4.79 -32.46 -26.37
N ILE A 81 -5.09 -33.71 -26.00
CA ILE A 81 -4.21 -34.86 -26.24
C ILE A 81 -4.74 -35.65 -27.43
N PRO A 82 -3.95 -35.85 -28.51
CA PRO A 82 -4.39 -36.59 -29.70
C PRO A 82 -4.33 -38.12 -29.46
N LEU A 83 -5.29 -38.65 -28.70
CA LEU A 83 -5.32 -40.04 -28.23
C LEU A 83 -5.21 -41.07 -29.36
N GLN A 84 -5.96 -40.90 -30.45
CA GLN A 84 -5.93 -41.79 -31.62
C GLN A 84 -4.53 -41.82 -32.27
N GLN A 85 -3.93 -40.66 -32.54
CA GLN A 85 -2.60 -40.57 -33.15
C GLN A 85 -1.51 -41.16 -32.26
N MET A 86 -1.65 -40.99 -30.94
CA MET A 86 -0.74 -41.56 -29.96
C MET A 86 -0.86 -43.08 -29.90
N ALA A 87 -2.07 -43.63 -29.96
CA ALA A 87 -2.29 -45.07 -30.02
C ALA A 87 -1.72 -45.70 -31.30
N GLU A 88 -1.83 -45.00 -32.44
CA GLU A 88 -1.24 -45.45 -33.70
C GLU A 88 0.30 -45.43 -33.67
N ARG A 89 0.92 -44.41 -33.07
CA ARG A 89 2.38 -44.24 -33.06
C ARG A 89 3.07 -44.81 -31.81
N ALA A 90 2.29 -45.39 -30.90
CA ALA A 90 2.75 -45.98 -29.65
C ALA A 90 3.81 -47.08 -29.86
N GLY A 91 4.74 -47.17 -28.90
CA GLY A 91 5.80 -48.18 -28.90
C GLY A 91 5.26 -49.58 -28.57
N ARG A 92 6.13 -50.59 -28.60
CA ARG A 92 5.76 -51.96 -28.20
C ARG A 92 5.62 -52.05 -26.68
N GLY A 93 4.48 -52.55 -26.23
CA GLY A 93 4.15 -52.87 -24.85
C GLY A 93 4.04 -54.38 -24.58
N PRO A 94 3.65 -54.77 -23.36
CA PRO A 94 3.48 -56.17 -22.96
C PRO A 94 2.33 -56.87 -23.71
N ASP A 95 2.35 -58.20 -23.76
CA ASP A 95 1.28 -59.00 -24.37
C ASP A 95 0.14 -59.22 -23.36
N LEU A 96 -1.09 -58.87 -23.74
CA LEU A 96 -2.31 -59.05 -22.94
C LEU A 96 -3.19 -60.23 -23.41
N GLY A 97 -2.61 -61.18 -24.16
CA GLY A 97 -3.28 -62.40 -24.62
C GLY A 97 -3.72 -62.35 -26.09
N GLY A 98 -3.13 -61.45 -26.89
CA GLY A 98 -3.42 -61.27 -28.31
C GLY A 98 -2.21 -60.82 -29.14
N GLY A 99 -1.01 -60.88 -28.55
CA GLY A 99 0.22 -60.28 -29.06
C GLY A 99 0.60 -58.99 -28.31
N PRO A 100 1.84 -58.50 -28.49
CA PRO A 100 2.30 -57.27 -27.84
C PRO A 100 1.41 -56.10 -28.25
N ILE A 101 0.84 -55.40 -27.25
CA ILE A 101 0.01 -54.22 -27.49
C ILE A 101 0.89 -53.03 -27.87
N ARG A 102 0.31 -52.00 -28.49
CA ARG A 102 0.97 -50.69 -28.57
C ARG A 102 0.70 -49.90 -27.30
N LEU A 103 1.75 -49.45 -26.62
CA LEU A 103 1.64 -48.74 -25.35
C LEU A 103 2.19 -47.33 -25.48
N ALA A 104 1.38 -46.34 -25.09
CA ALA A 104 1.83 -44.99 -24.81
C ALA A 104 1.57 -44.67 -23.34
N CYS A 105 2.65 -44.45 -22.60
CA CYS A 105 2.64 -44.05 -21.20
C CYS A 105 3.70 -42.95 -21.01
N ARG A 106 3.83 -42.42 -19.79
CA ARG A 106 4.81 -41.36 -19.50
C ARG A 106 6.25 -41.74 -19.87
N SER A 107 6.66 -42.97 -19.60
CA SER A 107 8.00 -43.48 -19.95
C SER A 107 8.14 -43.84 -21.43
N GLN A 108 7.04 -44.08 -22.14
CA GLN A 108 7.01 -44.49 -23.55
C GLN A 108 6.09 -43.58 -24.38
N CYS A 109 6.39 -42.28 -24.40
CA CYS A 109 5.61 -41.30 -25.13
C CYS A 109 6.16 -41.05 -26.55
N PRO A 110 5.37 -41.20 -27.63
CA PRO A 110 5.81 -40.89 -28.99
C PRO A 110 6.13 -39.40 -29.24
N VAL A 111 5.55 -38.49 -28.45
CA VAL A 111 5.66 -37.04 -28.59
C VAL A 111 5.96 -36.40 -27.24
N SER A 112 7.20 -35.96 -27.03
CA SER A 112 7.73 -35.59 -25.71
C SER A 112 6.96 -34.48 -24.98
N TRP A 113 6.30 -33.55 -25.68
CA TRP A 113 5.54 -32.48 -25.02
C TRP A 113 4.25 -32.96 -24.32
N HIS A 114 3.71 -34.12 -24.70
CA HIS A 114 2.53 -34.70 -24.03
C HIS A 114 2.90 -35.53 -22.80
N GLN A 115 4.19 -35.72 -22.52
CA GLN A 115 4.69 -36.60 -21.46
C GLN A 115 4.18 -36.24 -20.06
N LEU A 116 3.95 -34.95 -19.78
CA LEU A 116 3.47 -34.48 -18.46
C LEU A 116 2.02 -34.86 -18.18
N HIS A 117 1.21 -35.08 -19.23
CA HIS A 117 -0.20 -35.45 -19.10
C HIS A 117 -0.41 -36.97 -19.15
N LEU A 118 0.67 -37.75 -19.23
CA LEU A 118 0.61 -39.21 -19.22
C LEU A 118 1.05 -39.76 -17.87
N TRP A 119 0.58 -40.97 -17.56
CA TRP A 119 1.04 -41.73 -16.40
C TRP A 119 1.60 -43.08 -16.81
N ASP A 120 2.36 -43.70 -15.91
CA ASP A 120 2.94 -45.03 -16.10
C ASP A 120 2.10 -46.07 -15.36
N PRO A 121 1.54 -47.09 -16.05
CA PRO A 121 0.80 -48.15 -15.40
C PRO A 121 1.72 -49.04 -14.57
N SER A 122 1.22 -49.48 -13.42
CA SER A 122 1.93 -50.41 -12.55
C SER A 122 1.81 -51.85 -13.08
N LEU A 123 2.93 -52.57 -13.06
CA LEU A 123 3.08 -53.96 -13.52
C LEU A 123 3.36 -54.92 -12.35
N VAL A 124 3.12 -54.47 -11.11
CA VAL A 124 3.48 -55.22 -9.90
C VAL A 124 2.46 -56.35 -9.68
N PRO A 125 2.89 -57.58 -9.34
CA PRO A 125 1.96 -58.65 -8.98
C PRO A 125 1.06 -58.23 -7.80
N GLY A 126 -0.25 -58.13 -8.04
CA GLY A 126 -1.25 -57.68 -7.04
C GLY A 126 -1.81 -56.28 -7.31
N ASN A 127 -1.10 -55.42 -8.03
CA ASN A 127 -1.59 -54.13 -8.53
C ASN A 127 -1.09 -53.97 -9.98
N ASN A 128 -1.81 -54.58 -10.92
CA ASN A 128 -1.45 -54.59 -12.33
C ASN A 128 -2.57 -53.94 -13.15
N ASP A 129 -2.41 -52.64 -13.41
CA ASP A 129 -3.42 -51.82 -14.10
C ASP A 129 -3.75 -52.36 -15.50
N LEU A 130 -2.75 -52.95 -16.18
CA LEU A 130 -2.91 -53.57 -17.50
C LEU A 130 -3.69 -54.90 -17.43
N ALA A 131 -3.55 -55.66 -16.35
CA ALA A 131 -4.37 -56.84 -16.12
C ALA A 131 -5.81 -56.46 -15.80
N THR A 132 -6.03 -55.42 -14.98
CA THR A 132 -7.37 -54.88 -14.67
C THR A 132 -8.07 -54.42 -15.95
N LEU A 133 -7.37 -53.69 -16.84
CA LEU A 133 -7.91 -53.29 -18.14
C LEU A 133 -8.31 -54.50 -19.00
N ARG A 134 -7.43 -55.51 -19.09
CA ARG A 134 -7.72 -56.73 -19.85
C ARG A 134 -8.96 -57.44 -19.31
N ASP A 135 -9.05 -57.59 -18.00
CA ASP A 135 -10.14 -58.33 -17.35
C ASP A 135 -11.47 -57.58 -17.48
N MET A 136 -11.44 -56.24 -17.42
CA MET A 136 -12.60 -55.39 -17.69
C MET A 136 -13.07 -55.46 -19.15
N VAL A 137 -12.15 -55.43 -20.12
CA VAL A 137 -12.49 -55.62 -21.54
C VAL A 137 -13.09 -57.01 -21.79
N ARG A 138 -12.58 -58.05 -21.11
CA ARG A 138 -13.15 -59.41 -21.18
C ARG A 138 -14.52 -59.53 -20.54
N ALA A 139 -14.79 -58.80 -19.47
CA ALA A 139 -16.12 -58.73 -18.86
C ALA A 139 -17.16 -58.06 -19.79
N ASN A 140 -16.69 -57.35 -20.82
CA ASN A 140 -17.49 -56.80 -21.91
C ASN A 140 -18.67 -55.93 -21.46
N GLY A 141 -18.48 -55.09 -20.44
CA GLY A 141 -19.57 -54.22 -19.98
C GLY A 141 -19.94 -53.11 -20.98
N LEU A 142 -19.15 -52.89 -22.03
CA LEU A 142 -19.46 -52.00 -23.17
C LEU A 142 -20.31 -52.70 -24.26
N GLY A 143 -20.57 -54.01 -24.15
CA GLY A 143 -21.42 -54.73 -25.10
C GLY A 143 -20.81 -54.87 -26.50
N ILE A 144 -19.49 -55.00 -26.59
CA ILE A 144 -18.76 -55.19 -27.84
C ILE A 144 -19.16 -56.52 -28.49
N LEU A 145 -19.55 -56.48 -29.77
CA LEU A 145 -19.93 -57.65 -30.55
C LEU A 145 -18.68 -58.47 -30.95
N MET A 146 -18.66 -59.75 -30.57
CA MET A 146 -17.54 -60.66 -30.87
C MET A 146 -17.64 -61.21 -32.30
N GLN A 147 -16.51 -61.27 -33.01
CA GLN A 147 -16.41 -61.80 -34.38
C GLN A 147 -15.35 -62.92 -34.45
N GLU A 148 -15.76 -64.13 -34.83
CA GLU A 148 -14.87 -65.27 -35.09
C GLU A 148 -14.23 -65.12 -36.49
N GLU A 149 -12.89 -65.16 -36.57
CA GLU A 149 -12.15 -65.18 -37.85
C GLU A 149 -11.24 -66.43 -37.89
N GLU A 150 -11.40 -67.28 -38.91
CA GLU A 150 -10.65 -68.53 -39.10
C GLU A 150 -9.21 -68.28 -39.60
N THR A 151 -8.21 -69.02 -39.10
CA THR A 151 -6.79 -68.95 -39.55
C THR A 151 -6.40 -70.16 -40.43
N PRO A 152 -5.74 -69.99 -41.61
CA PRO A 152 -5.32 -71.13 -42.46
C PRO A 152 -3.88 -71.62 -42.15
N ALA A 153 -3.68 -72.95 -42.16
CA ALA A 153 -2.38 -73.63 -41.94
C ALA A 153 -1.78 -74.18 -43.26
N VAL A 154 -0.45 -74.28 -43.36
CA VAL A 154 0.31 -74.75 -44.54
C VAL A 154 0.91 -76.15 -44.29
N THR A 155 0.85 -77.05 -45.27
CA THR A 155 1.18 -78.50 -45.17
C THR A 155 2.62 -78.89 -45.59
N PRO A 156 3.18 -80.03 -45.10
CA PRO A 156 4.60 -80.41 -45.20
C PRO A 156 4.87 -81.51 -46.25
N GLU A 157 5.07 -81.15 -47.51
CA GLU A 157 5.23 -82.13 -48.62
C GLU A 157 6.63 -82.14 -49.29
N ARG A 158 7.69 -81.62 -48.64
CA ARG A 158 9.02 -81.44 -49.27
C ARG A 158 10.18 -82.21 -48.62
N LEU A 159 10.05 -83.51 -48.38
CA LEU A 159 11.21 -84.35 -48.03
C LEU A 159 11.14 -85.72 -48.72
N GLN A 160 12.13 -86.04 -49.56
CA GLN A 160 12.40 -87.38 -50.09
C GLN A 160 13.83 -87.81 -49.74
N VAL A 161 13.99 -89.05 -49.27
CA VAL A 161 15.24 -89.72 -48.87
C VAL A 161 15.54 -90.82 -49.90
N ALA A 162 16.80 -90.95 -50.34
CA ALA A 162 17.25 -92.00 -51.26
C ALA A 162 17.79 -93.24 -50.52
N SER A 163 17.64 -94.42 -51.11
CA SER A 163 17.92 -95.76 -50.55
C SER A 163 19.36 -96.25 -50.78
N GLU A 164 19.93 -96.90 -49.75
CA GLU A 164 21.19 -97.65 -49.74
C GLU A 164 21.03 -99.00 -50.46
N ASP A 165 21.83 -99.30 -51.49
CA ASP A 165 22.17 -100.68 -51.86
C ASP A 165 23.24 -100.71 -52.98
N GLN A 166 24.50 -100.93 -52.59
CA GLN A 166 25.56 -101.68 -53.31
C GLN A 166 26.95 -101.28 -52.80
N TRP A 167 27.41 -101.94 -51.74
CA TRP A 167 28.78 -101.83 -51.26
C TRP A 167 29.39 -103.21 -51.04
N TYR A 168 30.00 -103.80 -52.08
CA TYR A 168 31.14 -104.71 -51.92
C TYR A 168 32.02 -104.69 -53.19
N ALA A 169 33.31 -104.38 -53.02
CA ALA A 169 34.34 -104.43 -54.04
C ALA A 169 35.45 -105.45 -53.66
N PRO A 170 36.18 -106.05 -54.62
CA PRO A 170 37.11 -107.18 -54.40
C PRO A 170 38.38 -106.81 -53.60
N GLU A 171 38.99 -107.75 -52.88
CA GLU A 171 40.07 -107.48 -51.89
C GLU A 171 41.36 -106.84 -52.44
N THR A 172 41.74 -107.03 -53.70
CA THR A 172 42.88 -106.30 -54.31
C THR A 172 42.56 -104.84 -54.65
N SER A 173 41.27 -104.50 -54.73
CA SER A 173 40.79 -103.12 -54.84
C SER A 173 40.68 -102.43 -53.49
N ARG A 174 40.57 -103.18 -52.38
CA ARG A 174 40.57 -102.61 -51.01
C ARG A 174 41.93 -102.01 -50.66
N ASP A 175 43.05 -102.70 -50.88
CA ASP A 175 44.38 -102.16 -50.56
C ASP A 175 44.73 -100.91 -51.40
N MET A 176 44.34 -100.91 -52.68
CA MET A 176 44.51 -99.74 -53.54
C MET A 176 43.54 -98.61 -53.16
N ALA A 177 42.29 -98.92 -52.84
CA ALA A 177 41.30 -97.94 -52.38
C ALA A 177 41.62 -97.39 -51.00
N GLU A 178 42.23 -98.17 -50.10
CA GLU A 178 42.65 -97.77 -48.76
C GLU A 178 43.85 -96.83 -48.84
N LYS A 179 44.87 -97.14 -49.68
CA LYS A 179 45.97 -96.21 -49.95
C LYS A 179 45.51 -94.93 -50.64
N LEU A 180 44.53 -95.00 -51.54
CA LEU A 180 43.94 -93.82 -52.19
C LEU A 180 43.10 -93.01 -51.19
N ALA A 181 42.33 -93.67 -50.32
CA ALA A 181 41.56 -93.05 -49.25
C ALA A 181 42.46 -92.41 -48.19
N GLU A 182 43.61 -93.01 -47.86
CA GLU A 182 44.60 -92.42 -46.95
C GLU A 182 45.24 -91.16 -47.56
N ARG A 183 45.62 -91.18 -48.85
CA ARG A 183 46.13 -89.99 -49.54
C ARG A 183 45.08 -88.88 -49.62
N LEU A 184 43.86 -89.21 -50.02
CA LEU A 184 42.75 -88.25 -50.06
C LEU A 184 42.45 -87.71 -48.67
N SER A 185 42.44 -88.56 -47.64
CA SER A 185 42.25 -88.16 -46.23
C SER A 185 43.37 -87.22 -45.76
N HIS A 186 44.62 -87.49 -46.14
CA HIS A 186 45.74 -86.60 -45.84
C HIS A 186 45.57 -85.23 -46.54
N ASP A 187 45.21 -85.21 -47.82
CA ASP A 187 44.95 -83.99 -48.58
C ASP A 187 43.76 -83.20 -48.02
N TYR A 188 42.67 -83.89 -47.62
CA TYR A 188 41.52 -83.27 -46.95
C TYR A 188 41.92 -82.68 -45.59
N ARG A 189 42.75 -83.38 -44.80
CA ARG A 189 43.27 -82.85 -43.52
C ARG A 189 44.16 -81.63 -43.74
N GLN A 190 45.01 -81.62 -44.76
CA GLN A 190 45.84 -80.47 -45.09
C GLN A 190 44.99 -79.27 -45.53
N LYS A 191 44.01 -79.47 -46.42
CA LYS A 191 43.06 -78.42 -46.84
C LYS A 191 42.23 -77.91 -45.66
N ALA A 192 41.75 -78.80 -44.79
CA ALA A 192 41.02 -78.43 -43.58
C ALA A 192 41.91 -77.61 -42.63
N ALA A 193 43.18 -78.01 -42.43
CA ALA A 193 44.13 -77.26 -41.61
C ALA A 193 44.44 -75.86 -42.18
N GLN A 194 44.57 -75.75 -43.51
CA GLN A 194 44.74 -74.46 -44.19
C GLN A 194 43.51 -73.55 -44.02
N LEU A 195 42.30 -74.10 -44.20
CA LEU A 195 41.07 -73.33 -43.96
C LEU A 195 40.94 -72.90 -42.50
N VAL A 196 41.22 -73.78 -41.54
CA VAL A 196 41.20 -73.44 -40.11
C VAL A 196 42.22 -72.34 -39.80
N ARG A 197 43.42 -72.39 -40.41
CA ARG A 197 44.43 -71.34 -40.25
C ARG A 197 43.95 -70.00 -40.82
N GLN A 198 43.40 -69.98 -42.03
CA GLN A 198 42.81 -68.77 -42.64
C GLN A 198 41.67 -68.20 -41.80
N GLN A 199 40.78 -69.05 -41.27
CA GLN A 199 39.69 -68.62 -40.39
C GLN A 199 40.22 -68.05 -39.07
N ARG A 200 41.26 -68.65 -38.47
CA ARG A 200 41.91 -68.11 -37.26
C ARG A 200 42.56 -66.75 -37.50
N GLU A 201 43.26 -66.58 -38.62
CA GLU A 201 43.86 -65.31 -39.01
C GLU A 201 42.77 -64.24 -39.24
N ARG A 202 41.66 -64.60 -39.88
CA ARG A 202 40.51 -63.70 -40.07
C ARG A 202 39.82 -63.33 -38.75
N LEU A 203 39.62 -64.28 -37.85
CA LEU A 203 39.07 -64.02 -36.52
C LEU A 203 39.98 -63.12 -35.69
N ALA A 204 41.30 -63.31 -35.77
CA ALA A 204 42.27 -62.45 -35.10
C ALA A 204 42.26 -61.02 -35.67
N ALA A 205 42.16 -60.87 -37.00
CA ALA A 205 42.04 -59.57 -37.66
C ALA A 205 40.75 -58.84 -37.25
N LEU A 206 39.59 -59.52 -37.28
CA LEU A 206 38.31 -58.98 -36.84
C LEU A 206 38.32 -58.60 -35.35
N ALA A 207 38.94 -59.44 -34.51
CA ALA A 207 39.07 -59.14 -33.08
C ALA A 207 39.93 -57.89 -32.84
N HIS A 208 41.02 -57.71 -33.60
CA HIS A 208 41.86 -56.53 -33.51
C HIS A 208 41.14 -55.27 -34.00
N GLU A 209 40.40 -55.35 -35.11
CA GLU A 209 39.57 -54.26 -35.62
C GLU A 209 38.52 -53.83 -34.58
N HIS A 210 37.81 -54.79 -34.00
CA HIS A 210 36.79 -54.50 -33.00
C HIS A 210 37.39 -53.95 -31.69
N GLN A 211 38.56 -54.42 -31.26
CA GLN A 211 39.30 -53.83 -30.14
C GLN A 211 39.70 -52.37 -30.43
N ALA A 212 40.13 -52.07 -31.66
CA ALA A 212 40.47 -50.71 -32.06
C ALA A 212 39.23 -49.80 -32.11
N GLU A 213 38.08 -50.31 -32.58
CA GLU A 213 36.80 -49.58 -32.55
C GLU A 213 36.35 -49.27 -31.12
N LEU A 214 36.41 -50.27 -30.22
CA LEU A 214 36.08 -50.08 -28.80
C LEU A 214 37.02 -49.08 -28.14
N ALA A 215 38.33 -49.17 -28.41
CA ALA A 215 39.29 -48.21 -27.89
C ALA A 215 39.02 -46.78 -28.37
N ARG A 216 38.65 -46.60 -29.66
CA ARG A 216 38.25 -45.29 -30.21
C ARG A 216 36.96 -44.79 -29.55
N ALA A 217 35.95 -45.63 -29.41
CA ALA A 217 34.67 -45.26 -28.78
C ALA A 217 34.87 -44.85 -27.31
N VAL A 218 35.68 -45.60 -26.56
CA VAL A 218 36.03 -45.27 -25.16
C VAL A 218 36.81 -43.96 -25.09
N SER A 219 37.79 -43.74 -25.97
CA SER A 219 38.55 -42.49 -26.01
C SER A 219 37.66 -41.28 -26.37
N GLN A 220 36.76 -41.43 -27.34
CA GLN A 220 35.81 -40.39 -27.72
C GLN A 220 34.84 -40.07 -26.58
N SER A 221 34.26 -41.08 -25.95
CA SER A 221 33.37 -40.89 -24.80
C SER A 221 34.11 -40.28 -23.61
N GLY A 222 35.34 -40.71 -23.32
CA GLY A 222 36.19 -40.12 -22.29
C GLY A 222 36.50 -38.65 -22.56
N GLY A 223 36.79 -38.29 -23.82
CA GLY A 223 37.00 -36.91 -24.24
C GLY A 223 35.75 -36.04 -24.06
N GLN A 224 34.58 -36.54 -24.49
CA GLN A 224 33.29 -35.86 -24.30
C GLN A 224 32.95 -35.65 -22.82
N LEU A 225 33.19 -36.66 -21.98
CA LEU A 225 32.98 -36.56 -20.54
C LEU A 225 33.90 -35.53 -19.90
N ALA A 226 35.19 -35.50 -20.28
CA ALA A 226 36.13 -34.51 -19.78
C ALA A 226 35.75 -33.09 -20.21
N GLU A 227 35.30 -32.90 -21.46
CA GLU A 227 34.83 -31.62 -21.96
C GLU A 227 33.57 -31.15 -21.21
N LEU A 228 32.56 -32.01 -21.07
CA LEU A 228 31.33 -31.70 -20.33
C LEU A 228 31.62 -31.40 -18.86
N GLN A 229 32.53 -32.15 -18.23
CA GLN A 229 32.97 -31.86 -16.86
C GLN A 229 33.67 -30.50 -16.77
N GLY A 230 34.49 -30.15 -17.75
CA GLY A 230 35.11 -28.81 -17.86
C GLY A 230 34.05 -27.71 -17.96
N GLN A 231 33.09 -27.85 -18.87
CA GLN A 231 31.99 -26.90 -19.04
C GLN A 231 31.16 -26.73 -17.75
N VAL A 232 30.83 -27.83 -17.07
CA VAL A 232 30.11 -27.80 -15.79
C VAL A 232 30.91 -27.07 -14.72
N GLN A 233 32.23 -27.26 -14.66
CA GLN A 233 33.08 -26.53 -13.72
C GLN A 233 33.13 -25.03 -14.03
N THR A 234 33.29 -24.65 -15.30
CA THR A 234 33.26 -23.24 -15.74
C THR A 234 31.92 -22.59 -15.41
N LEU A 235 30.81 -23.24 -15.72
CA LEU A 235 29.46 -22.74 -15.41
C LEU A 235 29.24 -22.61 -13.90
N ARG A 236 29.72 -23.57 -13.10
CA ARG A 236 29.65 -23.48 -11.63
C ARG A 236 30.45 -22.30 -11.08
N GLN A 237 31.64 -22.03 -11.63
CA GLN A 237 32.44 -20.87 -11.24
C GLN A 237 31.75 -19.57 -11.62
N ALA A 238 31.23 -19.47 -12.84
CA ALA A 238 30.48 -18.29 -13.30
C ALA A 238 29.23 -18.04 -12.43
N LEU A 239 28.49 -19.10 -12.08
CA LEU A 239 27.32 -18.99 -11.21
C LEU A 239 27.69 -18.47 -9.82
N ARG A 240 28.79 -18.95 -9.22
CA ARG A 240 29.29 -18.45 -7.93
C ARG A 240 29.69 -16.97 -8.01
N GLN A 241 30.37 -16.56 -9.08
CA GLN A 241 30.72 -15.16 -9.30
C GLN A 241 29.47 -14.28 -9.41
N GLN A 242 28.47 -14.71 -10.19
CA GLN A 242 27.21 -13.98 -10.34
C GLN A 242 26.42 -13.91 -9.03
N GLN A 243 26.42 -14.97 -8.23
CA GLN A 243 25.79 -14.96 -6.91
C GLN A 243 26.49 -13.99 -5.97
N GLY A 244 27.82 -13.95 -5.96
CA GLY A 244 28.59 -12.98 -5.17
C GLY A 244 28.32 -11.53 -5.58
N LEU A 245 28.31 -11.24 -6.89
CA LEU A 245 27.95 -9.92 -7.41
C LEU A 245 26.52 -9.53 -7.04
N ASN A 246 25.56 -10.43 -7.19
CA ASN A 246 24.18 -10.17 -6.79
C ASN A 246 24.04 -9.90 -5.29
N GLN A 247 24.75 -10.65 -4.45
CA GLN A 247 24.75 -10.39 -2.99
C GLN A 247 25.35 -9.02 -2.67
N SER A 248 26.47 -8.66 -3.31
CA SER A 248 27.10 -7.35 -3.13
C SER A 248 26.21 -6.19 -3.63
N LEU A 249 25.56 -6.33 -4.78
CA LEU A 249 24.62 -5.32 -5.27
C LEU A 249 23.39 -5.21 -4.36
N LYS A 250 22.90 -6.33 -3.83
CA LYS A 250 21.78 -6.33 -2.87
C LYS A 250 22.18 -5.62 -1.57
N SER A 251 23.39 -5.84 -1.05
CA SER A 251 23.86 -5.14 0.15
C SER A 251 24.03 -3.64 -0.10
N GLN A 252 24.62 -3.25 -1.24
CA GLN A 252 24.73 -1.84 -1.63
C GLN A 252 23.36 -1.16 -1.79
N LEU A 253 22.39 -1.83 -2.40
CA LEU A 253 21.03 -1.30 -2.51
C LEU A 253 20.31 -1.20 -1.15
N ALA A 254 20.57 -2.13 -0.24
CA ALA A 254 20.04 -2.07 1.13
C ALA A 254 20.64 -0.88 1.89
N GLU A 255 21.96 -0.70 1.85
CA GLU A 255 22.65 0.44 2.45
C GLU A 255 22.17 1.78 1.87
N GLN A 256 22.03 1.88 0.54
CA GLN A 256 21.50 3.09 -0.09
C GLN A 256 20.05 3.37 0.34
N ARG A 257 19.21 2.35 0.48
CA ARG A 257 17.83 2.52 0.97
C ARG A 257 17.79 2.97 2.41
N GLU A 258 18.62 2.40 3.28
CA GLU A 258 18.72 2.81 4.67
C GLU A 258 19.22 4.25 4.80
N ALA A 259 20.23 4.63 4.02
CA ALA A 259 20.72 6.01 3.97
C ALA A 259 19.62 6.98 3.49
N GLN A 260 18.92 6.67 2.40
CA GLN A 260 17.80 7.48 1.91
C GLN A 260 16.64 7.55 2.90
N GLN A 261 16.37 6.46 3.61
CA GLN A 261 15.34 6.45 4.64
C GLN A 261 15.74 7.33 5.82
N GLY A 262 16.99 7.25 6.28
CA GLY A 262 17.55 8.13 7.31
C GLY A 262 17.46 9.61 6.92
N GLU A 263 17.85 9.96 5.69
CA GLU A 263 17.74 11.34 5.17
C GLU A 263 16.27 11.81 5.12
N ARG A 264 15.33 10.95 4.72
CA ARG A 264 13.90 11.26 4.70
C ARG A 264 13.34 11.46 6.10
N GLU A 265 13.73 10.62 7.06
CA GLU A 265 13.31 10.75 8.45
C GLU A 265 13.86 12.03 9.08
N GLU A 266 15.15 12.34 8.85
CA GLU A 266 15.75 13.59 9.30
C GLU A 266 15.05 14.80 8.67
N MET A 267 14.80 14.77 7.36
CA MET A 267 14.05 15.83 6.68
C MET A 267 12.63 15.99 7.24
N ALA A 268 11.93 14.88 7.51
CA ALA A 268 10.61 14.92 8.13
C ALA A 268 10.63 15.55 9.52
N VAL A 269 11.65 15.27 10.33
CA VAL A 269 11.84 15.92 11.64
C VAL A 269 12.08 17.41 11.47
N ARG A 270 12.97 17.83 10.54
CA ARG A 270 13.25 19.24 10.25
C ARG A 270 12.00 19.99 9.78
N VAL A 271 11.19 19.39 8.90
CA VAL A 271 9.93 19.98 8.42
C VAL A 271 8.93 20.13 9.56
N ARG A 272 8.74 19.10 10.40
CA ARG A 272 7.84 19.20 11.56
C ARG A 272 8.28 20.27 12.57
N ALA A 273 9.59 20.41 12.79
CA ALA A 273 10.12 21.47 13.65
C ALA A 273 9.82 22.85 13.04
N ALA A 274 10.08 23.05 11.75
CA ALA A 274 9.77 24.28 11.05
C ALA A 274 8.27 24.61 11.06
N GLU A 275 7.40 23.62 10.86
CA GLU A 275 5.95 23.79 10.97
C GLU A 275 5.51 24.22 12.37
N ARG A 276 6.09 23.63 13.43
CA ARG A 276 5.80 24.03 14.81
C ARG A 276 6.25 25.47 15.07
N HIS A 277 7.46 25.83 14.66
CA HIS A 277 7.95 27.20 14.77
C HIS A 277 7.05 28.19 14.02
N ALA A 278 6.69 27.89 12.78
CA ALA A 278 5.78 28.72 11.98
C ALA A 278 4.38 28.84 12.61
N ARG A 279 3.86 27.78 13.25
CA ARG A 279 2.59 27.84 14.00
C ARG A 279 2.71 28.77 15.20
N THR A 280 3.75 28.62 16.01
CA THR A 280 3.96 29.47 17.19
C THR A 280 4.15 30.95 16.81
N GLU A 281 4.90 31.24 15.75
CA GLU A 281 5.05 32.61 15.25
C GLU A 281 3.71 33.21 14.79
N ARG A 282 2.89 32.42 14.08
CA ARG A 282 1.55 32.85 13.65
C ARG A 282 0.61 33.10 14.83
N GLU A 283 0.69 32.29 15.88
CA GLU A 283 -0.10 32.49 17.11
C GLU A 283 0.34 33.76 17.84
N ILE A 284 1.65 33.98 18.01
CA ILE A 284 2.19 35.20 18.62
C ILE A 284 1.76 36.44 17.82
N LEU A 285 1.89 36.41 16.49
CA LEU A 285 1.47 37.53 15.64
C LEU A 285 -0.03 37.79 15.76
N ARG A 286 -0.87 36.74 15.77
CA ARG A 286 -2.32 36.88 15.99
C ARG A 286 -2.64 37.53 17.33
N GLU A 287 -2.01 37.09 18.41
CA GLU A 287 -2.21 37.69 19.73
C GLU A 287 -1.75 39.16 19.77
N GLN A 288 -0.63 39.49 19.12
CA GLN A 288 -0.16 40.87 19.01
C GLN A 288 -1.13 41.74 18.24
N PHE A 289 -1.62 41.28 17.08
CA PHE A 289 -2.64 41.98 16.30
C PHE A 289 -3.94 42.16 17.09
N ASP A 290 -4.40 41.14 17.81
CA ASP A 290 -5.61 41.22 18.63
C ASP A 290 -5.44 42.22 19.79
N LYS A 291 -4.28 42.21 20.45
CA LYS A 291 -3.96 43.18 21.51
C LYS A 291 -3.92 44.61 20.96
N GLU A 292 -3.27 44.82 19.81
CA GLU A 292 -3.20 46.13 19.17
C GLU A 292 -4.60 46.60 18.72
N LEU A 293 -5.39 45.72 18.11
CA LEU A 293 -6.74 46.03 17.67
C LEU A 293 -7.64 46.38 18.87
N ARG A 294 -7.57 45.63 19.97
CA ARG A 294 -8.29 45.96 21.22
C ARG A 294 -7.86 47.31 21.78
N ALA A 295 -6.55 47.60 21.82
CA ALA A 295 -6.04 48.88 22.28
C ALA A 295 -6.55 50.04 21.40
N ARG A 296 -6.55 49.87 20.08
CA ARG A 296 -7.10 50.86 19.13
C ARG A 296 -8.60 51.06 19.31
N ILE A 297 -9.37 49.99 19.49
CA ILE A 297 -10.82 50.06 19.75
C ILE A 297 -11.07 50.83 21.05
N LEU A 298 -10.40 50.47 22.14
CA LEU A 298 -10.55 51.14 23.44
C LEU A 298 -10.14 52.62 23.37
N ALA A 299 -9.06 52.95 22.65
CA ALA A 299 -8.65 54.33 22.43
C ALA A 299 -9.70 55.11 21.60
N SER A 300 -10.28 54.49 20.57
CA SER A 300 -11.36 55.12 19.79
C SER A 300 -12.64 55.32 20.61
N GLN A 301 -12.98 54.35 21.47
CA GLN A 301 -14.14 54.42 22.35
C GLN A 301 -13.97 55.49 23.41
N SER A 302 -12.81 55.55 24.07
CA SER A 302 -12.53 56.58 25.07
C SER A 302 -12.50 57.98 24.45
N ALA A 303 -11.93 58.13 23.25
CA ALA A 303 -11.98 59.39 22.51
C ALA A 303 -13.43 59.79 22.16
N ALA A 304 -14.26 58.83 21.72
CA ALA A 304 -15.67 59.08 21.42
C ALA A 304 -16.47 59.44 22.68
N GLU A 305 -16.23 58.78 23.80
CA GLU A 305 -16.85 59.09 25.09
C GLU A 305 -16.44 60.47 25.61
N GLN A 306 -15.16 60.82 25.50
CA GLN A 306 -14.66 62.16 25.85
C GLN A 306 -15.33 63.23 24.97
N GLN A 307 -15.43 62.99 23.67
CA GLN A 307 -16.12 63.89 22.74
C GLN A 307 -17.61 64.03 23.09
N ALA A 308 -18.28 62.94 23.48
CA ALA A 308 -19.67 62.95 23.90
C ALA A 308 -19.87 63.76 25.20
N ARG A 309 -19.03 63.53 26.22
CA ARG A 309 -19.06 64.30 27.48
C ARG A 309 -18.80 65.79 27.26
N HIS A 310 -17.86 66.14 26.38
CA HIS A 310 -17.62 67.53 26.02
C HIS A 310 -18.86 68.17 25.38
N ARG A 311 -19.48 67.48 24.40
CA ARG A 311 -20.70 67.94 23.74
C ARG A 311 -21.88 68.08 24.71
N GLU A 312 -22.03 67.15 25.65
CA GLU A 312 -23.05 67.22 26.70
C GLU A 312 -22.82 68.41 27.63
N GLY A 313 -21.58 68.64 28.08
CA GLY A 313 -21.22 69.80 28.89
C GLY A 313 -21.50 71.12 28.18
N GLU A 314 -21.10 71.24 26.92
CA GLU A 314 -21.41 72.42 26.09
C GLU A 314 -22.90 72.61 25.85
N ALA A 315 -23.67 71.52 25.66
CA ALA A 315 -25.11 71.59 25.49
C ALA A 315 -25.81 71.98 26.79
N ALA A 316 -25.37 71.47 27.94
CA ALA A 316 -25.88 71.84 29.26
C ALA A 316 -25.61 73.32 29.57
N GLN A 317 -24.39 73.81 29.30
CA GLN A 317 -24.02 75.22 29.46
C GLN A 317 -24.88 76.13 28.57
N ARG A 318 -25.06 75.77 27.29
CA ARG A 318 -25.94 76.50 26.37
C ARG A 318 -27.41 76.46 26.80
N GLY A 319 -27.88 75.30 27.27
CA GLY A 319 -29.24 75.14 27.78
C GLY A 319 -29.51 76.00 29.02
N ALA A 320 -28.56 76.05 29.97
CA ALA A 320 -28.66 76.89 31.16
C ALA A 320 -28.77 78.39 30.79
N GLY A 321 -27.93 78.86 29.86
CA GLY A 321 -28.02 80.23 29.32
C GLY A 321 -29.37 80.52 28.66
N GLN A 322 -29.86 79.63 27.80
CA GLN A 322 -31.15 79.77 27.13
C GLN A 322 -32.33 79.82 28.11
N VAL A 323 -32.29 79.06 29.21
CA VAL A 323 -33.33 79.11 30.24
C VAL A 323 -33.34 80.47 30.94
N LEU A 324 -32.18 81.01 31.31
CA LEU A 324 -32.07 82.34 31.92
C LEU A 324 -32.57 83.44 30.97
N GLU A 325 -32.22 83.36 29.68
CA GLU A 325 -32.73 84.26 28.63
C GLU A 325 -34.25 84.19 28.50
N ARG A 326 -34.84 82.98 28.49
CA ARG A 326 -36.30 82.80 28.41
C ARG A 326 -37.01 83.34 29.64
N LEU A 327 -36.47 83.12 30.84
CA LEU A 327 -37.03 83.68 32.08
C LEU A 327 -37.00 85.20 32.06
N ALA A 328 -35.88 85.80 31.66
CA ALA A 328 -35.76 87.26 31.52
C ALA A 328 -36.75 87.82 30.49
N ALA A 329 -36.96 87.14 29.35
CA ALA A 329 -37.92 87.53 28.32
C ALA A 329 -39.39 87.47 28.80
N GLN A 330 -39.70 86.62 29.79
CA GLN A 330 -41.02 86.56 30.44
C GLN A 330 -41.17 87.59 31.58
N GLY A 331 -40.20 88.49 31.75
CA GLY A 331 -40.23 89.55 32.75
C GLY A 331 -39.74 89.14 34.14
N VAL A 332 -39.10 87.97 34.27
CA VAL A 332 -38.44 87.58 35.53
C VAL A 332 -37.21 88.45 35.74
N VAL A 333 -37.13 89.11 36.89
CA VAL A 333 -36.00 89.96 37.29
C VAL A 333 -35.22 89.33 38.44
N PHE A 334 -33.89 89.37 38.36
CA PHE A 334 -33.01 88.88 39.42
C PHE A 334 -32.76 89.99 40.42
N VAL A 335 -33.27 89.84 41.64
CA VAL A 335 -33.11 90.82 42.71
C VAL A 335 -32.31 90.20 43.86
N VAL A 336 -31.25 90.89 44.26
CA VAL A 336 -30.38 90.50 45.38
C VAL A 336 -30.29 91.64 46.37
N PHE A 337 -30.14 91.34 47.66
CA PHE A 337 -29.93 92.35 48.69
C PHE A 337 -28.46 92.37 49.12
N HIS A 338 -27.86 93.55 49.11
CA HIS A 338 -26.51 93.77 49.63
C HIS A 338 -26.52 94.96 50.61
N PRO A 339 -25.95 94.83 51.82
CA PRO A 339 -25.83 95.95 52.74
C PRO A 339 -25.16 97.16 52.08
N GLY A 340 -25.69 98.36 52.29
CA GLY A 340 -25.13 99.59 51.71
C GLY A 340 -25.53 99.84 50.25
N ALA A 341 -25.88 98.80 49.49
CA ALA A 341 -26.40 98.89 48.12
C ALA A 341 -27.93 98.72 48.04
N GLY A 342 -28.54 98.10 49.06
CA GLY A 342 -29.97 97.80 49.11
C GLY A 342 -30.37 96.64 48.20
N HIS A 343 -31.63 96.67 47.72
CA HIS A 343 -32.11 95.73 46.70
C HIS A 343 -31.54 96.12 45.33
N LEU A 344 -30.62 95.31 44.83
CA LEU A 344 -30.02 95.45 43.52
C LEU A 344 -30.73 94.53 42.54
N THR A 345 -31.19 95.10 41.42
CA THR A 345 -31.58 94.29 40.26
C THR A 345 -30.31 93.98 39.47
N VAL A 346 -30.03 92.70 39.23
CA VAL A 346 -28.90 92.23 38.43
C VAL A 346 -29.41 91.95 37.01
N PRO A 347 -29.04 92.77 36.00
CA PRO A 347 -29.39 92.50 34.61
C PRO A 347 -28.83 91.14 34.17
N LEU A 348 -29.51 90.46 33.24
CA LEU A 348 -29.08 89.15 32.73
C LEU A 348 -27.61 89.18 32.23
N LEU A 349 -27.22 90.26 31.54
CA LEU A 349 -25.85 90.50 31.05
C LEU A 349 -24.78 90.58 32.16
N ASP A 350 -25.20 90.91 33.38
CA ASP A 350 -24.35 91.09 34.56
C ASP A 350 -24.37 89.88 35.49
N VAL A 351 -25.21 88.85 35.24
CA VAL A 351 -25.35 87.69 36.14
C VAL A 351 -24.04 86.92 36.28
N ASP A 352 -23.32 86.67 35.18
CA ASP A 352 -22.02 85.97 35.24
C ASP A 352 -20.99 86.77 36.04
N ARG A 353 -20.97 88.10 35.85
CA ARG A 353 -20.11 89.02 36.60
C ARG A 353 -20.47 89.02 38.10
N TYR A 354 -21.75 88.96 38.42
CA TYR A 354 -22.23 88.87 39.80
C TYR A 354 -21.84 87.54 40.46
N LEU A 355 -22.04 86.41 39.78
CA LEU A 355 -21.68 85.08 40.27
C LEU A 355 -20.18 84.92 40.50
N ALA A 356 -19.35 85.51 39.64
CA ALA A 356 -17.90 85.52 39.81
C ALA A 356 -17.43 86.27 41.07
N GLY A 357 -18.20 87.24 41.56
CA GLY A 357 -17.84 88.02 42.75
C GLY A 357 -18.98 88.91 43.25
N PRO A 358 -19.88 88.40 44.12
CA PRO A 358 -21.03 89.17 44.60
C PRO A 358 -20.64 90.44 45.37
N GLN A 359 -19.57 90.35 46.18
CA GLN A 359 -19.06 91.48 46.96
C GLN A 359 -18.41 92.54 46.07
N ALA A 360 -17.65 92.15 45.05
CA ALA A 360 -17.09 93.06 44.07
C ALA A 360 -18.18 93.80 43.28
N TYR A 361 -19.23 93.07 42.89
CA TYR A 361 -20.40 93.66 42.22
C TYR A 361 -21.11 94.67 43.13
N ALA A 362 -21.37 94.31 44.38
CA ALA A 362 -21.99 95.21 45.36
C ALA A 362 -21.12 96.44 45.66
N ALA A 363 -19.81 96.26 45.83
CA ALA A 363 -18.86 97.35 46.02
C ALA A 363 -18.89 98.35 44.86
N SER A 364 -18.91 97.84 43.62
CA SER A 364 -19.05 98.68 42.42
C SER A 364 -20.35 99.46 42.38
N LYS A 365 -21.48 98.90 42.85
CA LYS A 365 -22.77 99.62 42.96
C LYS A 365 -22.79 100.65 44.09
N CYS A 366 -21.96 100.42 45.12
CA CYS A 366 -21.71 101.35 46.21
C CYS A 366 -20.65 102.41 45.90
N PHE A 367 -20.06 102.41 44.68
CA PHE A 367 -19.00 103.32 44.24
C PHE A 367 -17.75 103.31 45.14
N VAL A 368 -17.40 102.14 45.69
CA VAL A 368 -16.19 101.95 46.50
C VAL A 368 -15.36 100.78 45.97
N PRO A 369 -14.03 100.80 46.15
CA PRO A 369 -13.21 99.63 45.86
C PRO A 369 -13.65 98.44 46.73
N GLU A 370 -13.50 97.23 46.19
CA GLU A 370 -13.93 96.00 46.87
C GLU A 370 -13.30 95.84 48.27
N SER A 371 -12.02 96.22 48.42
CA SER A 371 -11.32 96.20 49.71
C SER A 371 -12.00 97.07 50.77
N GLN A 372 -12.42 98.28 50.40
CA GLN A 372 -13.12 99.21 51.30
C GLN A 372 -14.52 98.69 51.63
N TYR A 373 -15.24 98.14 50.65
CA TYR A 373 -16.56 97.54 50.90
C TYR A 373 -16.49 96.35 51.85
N ARG A 374 -15.48 95.47 51.73
CA ARG A 374 -15.29 94.33 52.65
C ARG A 374 -14.99 94.81 54.08
N GLN A 375 -14.07 95.76 54.24
CA GLN A 375 -13.75 96.33 55.55
C GLN A 375 -14.95 97.06 56.17
N TRP A 376 -15.68 97.82 55.36
CA TRP A 376 -16.92 98.46 55.79
C TRP A 376 -17.98 97.44 56.17
N LEU A 377 -18.15 96.34 55.41
CA LEU A 377 -19.15 95.32 55.68
C LEU A 377 -18.87 94.62 57.02
N GLU A 378 -17.59 94.34 57.32
CA GLU A 378 -17.16 93.83 58.62
C GLU A 378 -17.52 94.81 59.75
N HIS A 379 -17.20 96.10 59.58
CA HIS A 379 -17.58 97.16 60.53
C HIS A 379 -19.10 97.33 60.67
N TYR A 380 -19.85 97.25 59.57
CA TYR A 380 -21.31 97.39 59.55
C TYR A 380 -22.00 96.27 60.31
N GLN A 381 -21.51 95.03 60.14
CA GLN A 381 -22.03 93.86 60.86
C GLN A 381 -21.57 93.83 62.32
N ARG A 382 -20.35 94.29 62.60
CA ARG A 382 -19.75 94.31 63.93
C ARG A 382 -18.95 95.61 64.15
N PRO A 383 -19.61 96.70 64.62
CA PRO A 383 -18.95 97.98 64.82
C PRO A 383 -18.14 97.98 66.12
N ARG A 384 -16.93 97.43 66.03
CA ARG A 384 -15.98 97.25 67.13
C ARG A 384 -14.62 97.79 66.73
N CYS A 385 -13.88 98.34 67.70
CA CYS A 385 -12.59 98.96 67.43
C CYS A 385 -11.55 97.93 67.00
N GLU A 386 -10.93 98.17 65.85
CA GLU A 386 -9.84 97.35 65.28
C GLU A 386 -8.43 97.77 65.74
N GLY A 387 -8.31 98.82 66.55
CA GLY A 387 -7.03 99.24 67.14
C GLY A 387 -6.44 98.13 68.00
N LEU A 388 -5.11 97.99 67.97
CA LEU A 388 -4.39 97.03 68.79
C LEU A 388 -3.99 97.67 70.12
N GLN A 389 -4.23 96.95 71.21
CA GLN A 389 -3.73 97.30 72.53
C GLN A 389 -2.22 96.99 72.63
N ALA A 390 -1.57 97.45 73.71
CA ALA A 390 -0.11 97.27 73.91
C ALA A 390 0.33 95.80 74.01
N ASP A 391 -0.59 94.89 74.29
CA ASP A 391 -0.41 93.43 74.35
C ASP A 391 -0.69 92.72 73.00
N GLY A 392 -1.01 93.48 71.95
CA GLY A 392 -1.33 92.96 70.61
C GLY A 392 -2.77 92.45 70.45
N GLN A 393 -3.63 92.58 71.46
CA GLN A 393 -5.04 92.19 71.34
C GLN A 393 -5.88 93.32 70.70
N ARG A 394 -6.99 92.94 70.03
CA ARG A 394 -7.93 93.92 69.48
C ARG A 394 -8.64 94.65 70.61
N CYS A 395 -8.78 95.96 70.46
CA CYS A 395 -9.43 96.82 71.44
C CYS A 395 -10.88 96.42 71.71
N ASP A 396 -11.63 96.02 70.67
CA ASP A 396 -13.02 95.53 70.71
C ASP A 396 -14.02 96.47 71.43
N VAL A 397 -13.65 97.73 71.66
CA VAL A 397 -14.55 98.76 72.17
C VAL A 397 -15.61 99.05 71.11
N ALA A 398 -16.88 99.14 71.51
CA ALA A 398 -17.97 99.51 70.61
C ALA A 398 -17.70 100.88 69.97
N VAL A 399 -17.73 100.92 68.63
CA VAL A 399 -17.60 102.16 67.85
C VAL A 399 -18.93 102.47 67.17
N GLU A 400 -19.09 103.71 66.73
CA GLU A 400 -20.27 104.12 65.99
C GLU A 400 -20.35 103.38 64.64
N ARG A 401 -21.50 102.77 64.35
CA ARG A 401 -21.71 102.07 63.09
C ARG A 401 -21.81 103.09 61.96
N VAL A 402 -21.11 102.82 60.86
CA VAL A 402 -21.24 103.62 59.63
C VAL A 402 -22.22 102.92 58.72
N ASP A 403 -23.37 103.53 58.47
CA ASP A 403 -24.45 102.89 57.70
C ASP A 403 -24.22 102.88 56.18
N THR A 404 -23.24 103.63 55.66
CA THR A 404 -22.96 103.72 54.22
C THR A 404 -21.49 103.46 53.89
N PRO A 405 -21.17 102.60 52.90
CA PRO A 405 -19.80 102.24 52.57
C PRO A 405 -18.93 103.43 52.15
N GLY A 406 -19.50 104.39 51.40
CA GLY A 406 -18.75 105.56 50.94
C GLY A 406 -18.29 106.52 52.07
N ARG A 407 -18.89 106.44 53.26
CA ARG A 407 -18.49 107.24 54.43
C ARG A 407 -17.52 106.51 55.35
N PHE A 408 -17.20 105.25 55.05
CA PHE A 408 -16.28 104.46 55.85
C PHE A 408 -14.84 104.77 55.46
N VAL A 409 -14.08 105.25 56.43
CA VAL A 409 -12.64 105.52 56.28
C VAL A 409 -11.90 104.57 57.19
N ALA A 410 -11.12 103.66 56.60
CA ALA A 410 -10.34 102.68 57.35
C ALA A 410 -9.35 103.40 58.28
N GLY A 411 -9.33 103.01 59.56
CA GLY A 411 -8.53 103.65 60.59
C GLY A 411 -9.21 104.77 61.35
N GLU A 412 -10.24 105.39 60.76
CA GLU A 412 -11.01 106.45 61.40
C GLU A 412 -12.40 105.97 61.81
N SER A 413 -13.11 105.27 60.94
CA SER A 413 -14.47 104.78 61.20
C SER A 413 -14.48 103.54 62.10
N ASN A 414 -13.48 102.67 62.00
CA ASN A 414 -13.35 101.40 62.72
C ASN A 414 -12.42 101.48 63.96
N CYS A 415 -12.06 102.68 64.41
CA CYS A 415 -11.24 102.89 65.61
C CYS A 415 -12.00 103.70 66.68
N CYS A 416 -11.78 103.42 67.97
CA CYS A 416 -12.29 104.25 69.06
C CYS A 416 -11.47 105.54 69.20
N ILE A 417 -11.98 106.53 69.93
CA ILE A 417 -11.33 107.86 70.07
C ILE A 417 -9.86 107.75 70.52
N LEU A 418 -9.55 106.82 71.44
CA LEU A 418 -8.19 106.55 71.89
C LEU A 418 -7.27 106.06 70.76
N HIS A 419 -7.74 105.16 69.91
CA HIS A 419 -6.96 104.65 68.77
C HIS A 419 -6.92 105.62 67.58
N LYS A 420 -7.95 106.46 67.39
CA LYS A 420 -7.91 107.56 66.42
C LYS A 420 -6.85 108.60 66.79
N THR A 421 -6.83 109.02 68.07
CA THR A 421 -5.86 110.00 68.57
C THR A 421 -4.44 109.46 68.65
N ALA A 422 -4.26 108.18 69.01
CA ALA A 422 -2.95 107.51 68.96
C ALA A 422 -2.38 107.49 67.54
N ARG A 423 -3.20 107.23 66.51
CA ARG A 423 -2.77 107.25 65.10
C ARG A 423 -2.37 108.65 64.62
N LEU A 424 -3.13 109.69 64.96
CA LEU A 424 -2.79 111.07 64.59
C LEU A 424 -1.44 111.53 65.17
N ARG A 425 -1.02 110.97 66.32
CA ARG A 425 0.31 111.23 66.93
C ARG A 425 1.46 110.48 66.26
N THR A 426 1.17 109.44 65.48
CA THR A 426 2.17 108.62 64.76
C THR A 426 2.32 109.01 63.28
N VAL A 427 1.48 109.90 62.76
CA VAL A 427 1.48 110.37 61.36
C VAL A 427 1.77 111.89 61.26
N GLY A 428 2.24 112.49 62.35
CA GLY A 428 2.74 113.88 62.38
C GLY A 428 4.26 113.95 62.32
#